data_AF-A0A9D2AMM6-F1
#
_entry.id   AF-A0A9D2AMM6-F1
#
_cell.length_a   1.000
_cell.length_b   1.000
_cell.length_c   1.000
_cell.angle_alpha   90.00
_cell.angle_beta   90.00
_cell.angle_gamma   90.00
#
_symmetry.space_group_name_H-M   'P 1'
#
loop_
_entity.id
_entity.type
_entity.pdbx_description
1 polymer ?
#
loop_
_entity_poly.entity_id
_entity_poly.type
_entity_poly.pdbx_seq_one_letter_code
_entity_poly.pdbx_strand_id
1 'polypeptide(L)' 'MIGEIGEVIDIIKKNGSGKAVSDDTLREKLIEELADVLMYYNDVLLCYGITTDELKHSYTNKFMKNMTRW' A
#
# COMPACT_ATOMS: atom_id res chain seq x y z
N MET A 1 6.82 7.95 -1.39
CA MET A 1 6.67 6.47 -1.53
C MET A 1 7.67 5.69 -0.69
N ILE A 2 8.98 5.74 -0.97
CA ILE A 2 9.96 4.94 -0.19
C ILE A 2 10.05 5.43 1.26
N GLY A 3 9.91 6.74 1.50
CA GLY A 3 9.77 7.33 2.84
C GLY A 3 8.57 6.76 3.58
N GLU A 4 7.36 6.99 3.05
CA GLU A 4 6.10 6.47 3.63
C GLU A 4 6.12 4.95 3.88
N ILE A 5 6.66 4.16 2.94
CA ILE A 5 6.80 2.71 3.13
C ILE A 5 7.76 2.41 4.30
N GLY A 6 8.80 3.22 4.48
CA GLY A 6 9.70 3.14 5.63
C GLY A 6 8.97 3.35 6.96
N GLU A 7 8.00 4.27 7.02
CA GLU A 7 7.20 4.54 8.22
C GLU A 7 6.26 3.37 8.55
N VAL A 8 5.58 2.82 7.55
CA VAL A 8 4.79 1.58 7.68
C VAL A 8 5.66 0.43 8.22
N ILE A 9 6.86 0.25 7.65
CA ILE A 9 7.80 -0.77 8.09
C ILE A 9 8.23 -0.54 9.54
N ASP A 10 8.48 0.71 9.93
CA ASP A 10 8.89 1.08 11.27
C ASP A 10 7.80 0.75 12.30
N ILE A 11 6.53 1.03 12.00
CA ILE A 11 5.40 0.66 12.87
C ILE A 11 5.36 -0.86 13.08
N ILE A 12 5.43 -1.65 12.00
CA ILE A 12 5.36 -3.11 12.06
C ILE A 12 6.58 -3.69 12.79
N LYS A 13 7.79 -3.20 12.50
CA LYS A 13 9.04 -3.73 13.09
C LYS A 13 9.18 -3.37 14.56
N LYS A 14 8.76 -2.17 14.99
CA LYS A 14 8.89 -1.73 16.39
C LYS A 14 7.83 -2.33 17.29
N ASN A 15 6.61 -2.56 16.79
CA ASN A 15 5.47 -2.96 17.62
C ASN A 15 5.03 -4.42 17.41
N GLY A 16 5.43 -5.04 16.30
CA GLY A 16 4.97 -6.36 15.87
C GLY A 16 3.60 -6.29 15.19
N SER A 17 3.39 -7.18 14.22
CA SER A 17 2.16 -7.23 13.41
C SER A 17 0.89 -7.47 14.23
N GLY A 18 0.95 -8.28 15.28
CA GLY A 18 -0.19 -8.55 16.15
C GLY A 18 -0.68 -7.29 16.86
N LYS A 19 0.22 -6.53 17.50
CA LYS A 19 -0.13 -5.29 18.21
C LYS A 19 -0.55 -4.17 17.27
N ALA A 20 0.09 -4.05 16.10
CA ALA A 20 -0.27 -3.05 15.10
C ALA A 20 -1.71 -3.19 14.57
N VAL A 21 -2.32 -4.38 14.73
CA VAL A 21 -3.69 -4.66 14.30
C VAL A 21 -4.69 -4.60 15.46
N SER A 22 -4.26 -4.94 16.69
CA SER A 22 -5.13 -5.06 17.87
C SER A 22 -5.18 -3.82 18.76
N ASP A 23 -4.16 -2.95 18.70
CA ASP A 23 -4.13 -1.69 19.45
C ASP A 23 -4.69 -0.58 18.57
N ASP A 24 -5.77 0.06 19.01
CA ASP A 24 -6.53 1.02 18.20
C ASP A 24 -5.67 2.24 17.79
N THR A 25 -4.79 2.70 18.67
CA THR A 25 -3.91 3.85 18.39
C THR A 25 -2.81 3.50 17.40
N LEU A 26 -2.19 2.32 17.53
CA LEU A 26 -1.21 1.83 16.54
C LEU A 26 -1.88 1.49 15.21
N ARG A 27 -3.12 0.99 15.23
CA ARG A 27 -3.89 0.70 14.04
C ARG A 27 -4.22 1.97 13.27
N GLU A 28 -4.64 3.03 13.94
CA GLU A 28 -4.88 4.33 13.32
C GLU A 28 -3.62 4.85 12.63
N LYS A 29 -2.49 4.88 13.33
CA LYS A 29 -1.19 5.28 12.74
C LYS A 29 -0.78 4.40 11.56
N LEU A 30 -0.94 3.09 11.68
CA LEU A 30 -0.63 2.18 10.57
C LEU A 30 -1.47 2.50 9.33
N ILE A 31 -2.75 2.81 9.50
CA ILE A 31 -3.66 3.17 8.41
C ILE A 31 -3.27 4.53 7.81
N GLU A 32 -2.87 5.50 8.62
CA GLU A 32 -2.38 6.81 8.19
C GLU A 32 -1.15 6.65 7.28
N GLU A 33 -0.11 5.95 7.72
CA GLU A 33 1.09 5.74 6.89
C GLU A 33 0.79 4.95 5.60
N LEU A 34 -0.15 3.99 5.64
CA LEU A 34 -0.62 3.28 4.45
C LEU A 34 -1.39 4.21 3.50
N ALA A 35 -2.12 5.19 4.03
CA ALA A 35 -2.79 6.21 3.23
C ALA A 35 -1.77 7.12 2.55
N ASP A 36 -0.68 7.51 3.22
CA ASP A 36 0.39 8.32 2.61
C ASP A 36 1.09 7.57 1.46
N VAL A 37 1.33 6.27 1.62
CA VAL A 37 1.82 5.41 0.52
C VAL A 37 0.86 5.47 -0.69
N LEU A 38 -0.45 5.35 -0.44
CA LEU A 38 -1.46 5.36 -1.49
C LEU A 38 -1.59 6.73 -2.17
N MET A 39 -1.55 7.81 -1.39
CA MET A 39 -1.57 9.18 -1.90
C MET A 39 -0.39 9.41 -2.84
N TYR A 40 0.83 9.08 -2.40
CA TYR A 40 2.00 9.24 -3.24
C TYR A 40 1.95 8.33 -4.49
N TYR A 41 1.43 7.11 -4.38
CA TYR A 41 1.25 6.24 -5.54
C TYR A 41 0.30 6.87 -6.56
N ASN A 42 -0.81 7.44 -6.11
CA ASN A 42 -1.76 8.15 -6.96
C ASN A 42 -1.12 9.38 -7.62
N ASP A 43 -0.31 10.15 -6.90
CA ASP A 43 0.43 11.27 -7.48
C ASP A 43 1.35 10.82 -8.61
N VAL A 44 2.02 9.67 -8.48
CA VAL A 44 2.83 9.08 -9.55
C VAL A 44 1.97 8.73 -10.75
N LEU A 45 0.81 8.08 -10.56
CA LEU A 45 -0.11 7.77 -11.65
C LEU A 45 -0.52 9.03 -12.42
N LEU A 46 -0.88 10.09 -11.68
CA LEU A 46 -1.25 11.39 -12.25
C LEU A 46 -0.09 12.02 -13.04
N CYS A 47 1.14 12.00 -12.49
CA CYS A 47 2.33 12.53 -13.15
C CYS A 47 2.61 11.86 -14.50
N TYR A 48 2.27 10.58 -14.64
CA TYR A 48 2.45 9.82 -15.88
C TYR A 48 1.20 9.76 -16.75
N GLY A 49 0.10 10.42 -16.36
CA GLY A 49 -1.16 10.39 -17.10
C GLY A 49 -1.80 8.99 -17.18
N ILE A 50 -1.47 8.10 -16.24
CA ILE A 50 -2.00 6.75 -16.21
C ILE A 50 -3.47 6.80 -15.80
N THR A 51 -4.34 6.28 -16.65
CA THR A 51 -5.78 6.26 -16.40
C THR A 51 -6.17 5.12 -15.46
N THR A 52 -7.34 5.27 -14.83
CA THR A 52 -7.91 4.22 -13.98
C THR A 52 -8.20 2.93 -14.76
N ASP A 53 -8.56 3.03 -16.04
CA ASP A 53 -8.84 1.87 -16.89
C ASP A 53 -7.57 1.11 -17.24
N GLU A 54 -6.48 1.80 -17.57
CA GLU A 54 -5.16 1.18 -17.81
C GLU A 54 -4.65 0.47 -16.55
N LEU A 55 -4.73 1.13 -15.40
CA LEU A 55 -4.33 0.55 -14.13
C LEU A 55 -5.18 -0.67 -13.77
N LYS A 56 -6.51 -0.58 -13.90
CA LYS A 56 -7.43 -1.68 -13.65
C LYS A 56 -7.13 -2.87 -14.55
N HIS A 57 -6.95 -2.64 -15.84
CA HIS A 57 -6.62 -3.69 -16.80
C HIS A 57 -5.31 -4.41 -16.43
N SER A 58 -4.27 -3.63 -16.11
CA SER A 58 -2.97 -4.17 -15.66
C SER A 58 -3.11 -4.98 -14.37
N TYR A 59 -3.82 -4.46 -13.37
CA TYR A 59 -4.06 -5.12 -12.09
C TYR A 59 -4.79 -6.45 -12.25
N THR A 60 -5.92 -6.47 -12.97
CA THR A 60 -6.72 -7.68 -13.18
C THR A 60 -5.91 -8.75 -13.92
N ASN A 61 -5.18 -8.38 -14.97
CA ASN A 61 -4.32 -9.31 -15.70
C ASN A 61 -3.21 -9.89 -14.81
N LYS A 62 -2.60 -9.06 -13.97
CA LYS A 62 -1.57 -9.49 -13.02
C LYS A 62 -2.14 -10.44 -11.96
N PHE A 63 -3.32 -10.12 -11.44
CA PHE A 63 -4.03 -10.96 -10.48
C PHE A 63 -4.32 -12.35 -11.06
N MET A 64 -4.90 -12.42 -12.27
CA MET A 64 -5.17 -13.70 -12.94
C MET A 64 -3.90 -14.53 -13.17
N LYS A 65 -2.81 -13.89 -13.61
CA LYS A 65 -1.50 -14.56 -13.79
C LYS A 65 -0.95 -15.11 -12.47
N ASN A 66 -1.14 -14.40 -11.36
CA ASN A 66 -0.68 -14.84 -10.05
C ASN A 66 -1.51 -16.02 -9.52
N MET A 67 -2.81 -16.08 -9.82
CA MET A 67 -3.66 -17.22 -9.44
C MET A 67 -3.26 -18.54 -10.11
N THR A 68 -2.57 -18.48 -11.25
CA THR A 68 -2.08 -19.67 -11.98
C THR A 68 -0.60 -19.98 -11.73
N ARG A 69 0.07 -19.21 -10.85
CA ARG A 69 1.46 -19.45 -10.47
C ARG A 69 1.50 -20.37 -9.25
N TRP A 70 1.97 -21.59 -9.47
CA TRP A 70 2.31 -22.58 -8.43
C TRP A 70 3.79 -22.41 -8.07
#